data_AF-A0A971YEA2-F1
#
_entry.id   AF-A0A971YEA2-F1
#
_cell.length_a   1.000
_cell.length_b   1.000
_cell.length_c   1.000
_cell.angle_alpha   90.00
_cell.angle_beta   90.00
_cell.angle_gamma   90.00
#
_symmetry.space_group_name_H-M   'P 1'
#
loop_
_entity.id
_entity.type
_entity.pdbx_description
1 polymer ?
#
loop_
_entity_poly.entity_id
_entity_poly.type
_entity_poly.pdbx_seq_one_letter_code
_entity_poly.pdbx_strand_id
1 'polypeptide(L)' 'MRTFNIMLHSITDVKDFVNIVNRYDFDVDLSSGRYVVDAKSIMGIFSLDLSKPIKVQVH' A
#
# COMPACT_ATOMS: atom_id res chain seq x y z
N MET A 1 -5.48 9.97 10.81
CA MET A 1 -5.39 8.52 11.07
C MET A 1 -6.67 7.77 10.72
N ARG A 2 -6.67 7.10 9.56
CA ARG A 2 -7.70 6.14 9.14
C ARG A 2 -7.04 4.82 8.74
N THR A 3 -7.68 3.70 9.05
CA THR A 3 -7.16 2.36 8.77
C THR A 3 -8.22 1.50 8.10
N PHE A 4 -7.86 0.82 7.02
CA PHE A 4 -8.74 -0.09 6.29
C PHE A 4 -7.90 -1.13 5.53
N ASN A 5 -8.55 -2.18 5.03
CA ASN A 5 -7.88 -3.24 4.27
C ASN A 5 -8.23 -3.13 2.79
N ILE A 6 -7.26 -3.44 1.92
CA ILE A 6 -7.44 -3.51 0.46
C ILE A 6 -6.87 -4.82 -0.09
N MET A 7 -7.25 -5.13 -1.33
CA MET A 7 -6.61 -6.16 -2.15
C MET A 7 -5.94 -5.49 -3.35
N LEU A 8 -4.72 -5.92 -3.69
CA LEU A 8 -3.99 -5.51 -4.89
C LEU A 8 -3.73 -6.78 -5.71
N HIS A 9 -4.57 -7.04 -6.72
CA HIS A 9 -4.59 -8.29 -7.47
C HIS A 9 -3.64 -8.29 -8.66
N SER A 10 -3.29 -7.11 -9.17
CA SER A 10 -2.49 -6.98 -10.38
C SER A 10 -1.37 -5.95 -10.24
N ILE A 11 -0.38 -6.04 -11.13
CA ILE A 11 0.68 -5.02 -11.27
C ILE A 11 0.06 -3.64 -11.58
N THR A 12 -1.03 -3.62 -12.34
CA THR A 12 -1.75 -2.39 -12.67
C THR A 12 -2.35 -1.76 -11.42
N ASP A 13 -2.98 -2.56 -10.54
CA ASP A 13 -3.57 -2.08 -9.28
C ASP A 13 -2.50 -1.42 -8.39
N VAL A 14 -1.32 -2.03 -8.30
CA VAL A 14 -0.18 -1.49 -7.54
C VAL A 14 0.27 -0.16 -8.13
N LYS A 15 0.43 -0.07 -9.46
CA LYS A 15 0.84 1.17 -10.12
C LYS A 15 -0.19 2.28 -9.92
N ASP A 16 -1.47 1.98 -10.08
CA ASP A 16 -2.55 2.95 -9.91
C ASP A 16 -2.66 3.42 -8.46
N PHE A 17 -2.55 2.50 -7.50
CA PHE A 17 -2.52 2.81 -6.08
C PHE A 17 -1.36 3.76 -5.74
N VAL A 18 -0.13 3.44 -6.15
CA VAL A 18 1.06 4.28 -5.92
C VAL A 18 0.87 5.66 -6.57
N ASN A 19 0.32 5.71 -7.79
CA ASN A 19 0.04 6.97 -8.48
C ASN A 19 -1.02 7.83 -7.78
N ILE A 20 -1.98 7.22 -7.10
CA ILE A 20 -2.99 7.94 -6.30
C ILE A 20 -2.35 8.48 -5.03
N VAL A 21 -1.63 7.64 -4.28
CA VAL A 21 -1.02 8.02 -2.99
C VAL A 21 0.03 9.11 -3.17
N ASN A 22 0.82 9.07 -4.26
CA ASN A 22 1.82 10.11 -4.55
C ASN A 22 1.24 11.50 -4.85
N ARG A 23 -0.07 11.64 -5.06
CA ARG A 23 -0.72 12.95 -5.28
C ARG A 23 -0.96 13.71 -3.98
N TYR A 24 -0.75 13.07 -2.83
CA TYR A 24 -1.07 13.63 -1.54
C TYR A 24 0.16 13.70 -0.64
N ASP A 25 0.26 14.79 0.11
CA ASP A 25 1.41 15.10 0.97
C ASP A 25 1.39 14.40 2.33
N PHE A 26 0.32 13.65 2.63
CA PHE A 26 0.26 12.83 3.84
C PHE A 26 0.97 11.48 3.65
N ASP A 27 1.34 10.88 4.77
CA ASP A 27 1.97 9.57 4.82
C ASP A 27 0.93 8.46 4.77
N VAL A 28 1.24 7.41 4.01
CA VAL A 28 0.41 6.21 3.93
C VAL A 28 1.33 5.01 4.07
N ASP A 29 1.02 4.16 5.04
CA ASP A 29 1.74 2.91 5.26
C ASP A 29 0.90 1.72 4.79
N LEU A 30 1.56 0.75 4.19
CA LEU A 30 1.01 -0.58 3.91
C LEU A 30 1.66 -1.60 4.82
N SER A 31 0.85 -2.49 5.40
CA SER A 31 1.34 -3.59 6.22
C SER A 31 0.70 -4.93 5.86
N SER A 32 1.55 -5.96 5.81
CA SER A 32 1.16 -7.36 5.62
C SER A 32 2.00 -8.25 6.54
N GLY A 33 1.33 -8.86 7.52
CA GLY A 33 2.01 -9.62 8.59
C GLY A 33 2.95 -8.75 9.42
N ARG A 34 4.24 -9.04 9.36
CA ARG A 34 5.30 -8.32 10.11
C ARG A 34 5.93 -7.17 9.32
N TYR A 35 5.61 -7.04 8.03
CA TYR A 35 6.23 -6.07 7.14
C TYR A 35 5.37 -4.81 7.07
N VAL A 36 6.04 -3.66 7.13
CA VAL A 36 5.46 -2.32 6.94
C VAL A 36 6.30 -1.61 5.90
N VAL A 37 5.65 -1.00 4.91
CA VAL A 37 6.31 -0.28 3.81
C VAL A 37 5.59 1.01 3.50
N ASP A 38 6.33 1.98 2.97
CA ASP A 38 5.79 3.22 2.43
C ASP A 38 4.93 2.93 1.18
N ALA A 39 3.68 3.36 1.21
CA ALA A 39 2.72 3.21 0.12
C ALA A 39 3.08 4.00 -1.15
N LYS A 40 4.02 4.95 -1.06
CA LYS A 40 4.58 5.68 -2.22
C LYS A 40 5.70 4.89 -2.92
N SER A 41 6.24 3.84 -2.28
CA SER A 41 7.31 3.02 -2.83
C SER A 41 6.77 1.77 -3.54
N ILE A 42 6.71 1.81 -4.86
CA ILE A 42 6.29 0.66 -5.69
C ILE A 42 7.10 -0.62 -5.39
N MET A 43 8.41 -0.48 -5.17
CA MET A 43 9.28 -1.62 -4.82
C MET A 43 8.95 -2.16 -3.41
N GLY A 44 8.61 -1.28 -2.47
CA GLY A 44 8.15 -1.66 -1.14
C GLY A 44 6.88 -2.51 -1.20
N ILE A 45 5.89 -2.10 -1.99
CA ILE A 45 4.63 -2.86 -2.14
C ILE A 45 4.88 -4.26 -2.71
N PHE A 46 5.76 -4.40 -3.71
CA PHE A 46 6.10 -5.72 -4.27
C PHE A 46 6.84 -6.65 -3.30
N SER A 47 7.40 -6.13 -2.21
CA SER A 47 7.97 -6.96 -1.14
C SER A 47 6.93 -7.57 -0.20
N LEU A 48 5.68 -7.10 -0.25
CA LEU A 48 4.58 -7.61 0.59
C LEU A 48 3.95 -8.87 -0.02
N ASP A 49 3.36 -9.71 0.84
CA ASP A 49 2.47 -10.79 0.41
C ASP A 49 1.11 -10.20 -0.03
N LEU A 50 0.94 -10.01 -1.34
CA LEU A 50 -0.27 -9.46 -1.98
C LEU A 50 -1.41 -10.48 -2.11
N SER A 51 -1.19 -11.75 -1.74
CA SER A 51 -2.23 -12.79 -1.78
C SER A 51 -3.27 -12.64 -0.67
N LYS A 52 -3.02 -11.74 0.29
CA LYS A 52 -3.86 -11.49 1.46
C LYS A 52 -4.25 -10.00 1.53
N PRO A 53 -5.30 -9.66 2.28
CA PRO A 53 -5.65 -8.27 2.52
C PRO A 53 -4.49 -7.50 3.15
N ILE A 54 -4.17 -6.35 2.54
CA ILE A 54 -3.12 -5.45 3.01
C ILE A 54 -3.77 -4.37 3.85
N LYS A 55 -3.24 -4.13 5.04
CA LYS A 55 -3.71 -3.05 5.90
C LYS A 55 -3.08 -1.74 5.44
N VAL A 56 -3.93 -0.77 5.11
CA VAL A 56 -3.57 0.61 4.78
C VAL A 56 -3.76 1.47 6.02
N GLN A 57 -2.78 2.28 6.35
CA GLN A 57 -2.85 3.31 7.39
C GLN A 57 -2.56 4.67 6.77
N VAL A 58 -3.54 5.57 6.81
CA VAL A 58 -3.42 6.95 6.32
C VAL A 58 -3.29 7.88 7.53
N HIS A 59 -2.19 8.64 7.59
CA HIS A 59 -1.88 9.49 8.75
C HIS A 59 -2.59 10.85 8.68
#